data_AF-A0A2E4N2Z5-F1
#
_entry.id   AF-A0A2E4N2Z5-F1
#
_cell.length_a   1.000
_cell.length_b   1.000
_cell.length_c   1.000
_cell.angle_alpha   90.00
_cell.angle_beta   90.00
_cell.angle_gamma   90.00
#
_symmetry.space_group_name_H-M   'P 1'
#
loop_
_entity.id
_entity.type
_entity.pdbx_description
1 polymer ?
#
loop_
_entity_poly.entity_id
_entity_poly.type
_entity_poly.pdbx_seq_one_letter_code
_entity_poly.pdbx_strand_id
1 'polypeptide(L)'
;MRHVSEYFGFMDAGDFHQAAPLPVPRNETTLRIGQDRLKTLSEIAGVPVGLENLAFAFGLDDVRGQGEFLDELLEPVDGFLLLDLHNLDCQLRNFDCQAEDLLSSYPLSRVREMHISGGSWSESSVESRTIRRDTHDGSVPKEIFDLLETAIGLCPNLEAVILEQLGTALVTEAQQTQFRDDFVRMREIVQQASSAS
;
A
#
# COMPACT_ATOMS: atom_id res chain seq x y z
N MET A 1 7.73 -20.35 0.54
CA MET A 1 7.37 -18.93 0.71
C MET A 1 8.63 -18.12 0.39
N ARG A 2 8.58 -17.14 -0.52
CA ARG A 2 9.79 -16.38 -0.96
C ARG A 2 10.04 -15.13 -0.10
N HIS A 3 8.99 -14.60 0.54
CA HIS A 3 9.00 -13.47 1.46
C HIS A 3 7.67 -13.41 2.24
N VAL A 4 7.61 -12.56 3.28
CA VAL A 4 6.41 -12.24 4.07
C VAL A 4 6.27 -10.72 4.17
N SER A 5 5.07 -10.17 3.98
CA SER A 5 4.74 -8.75 4.24
C SER A 5 3.66 -8.63 5.31
N GLU A 6 3.60 -7.47 5.96
CA GLU A 6 2.54 -7.11 6.92
C GLU A 6 2.30 -5.58 6.89
N TYR A 7 1.14 -5.11 7.35
CA TYR A 7 0.90 -3.68 7.53
C TYR A 7 1.74 -3.09 8.67
N PHE A 8 2.26 -1.87 8.50
CA PHE A 8 2.78 -1.12 9.65
C PHE A 8 1.59 -0.48 10.38
N GLY A 9 1.19 -1.04 11.52
CA GLY A 9 0.04 -0.50 12.26
C GLY A 9 -0.10 -1.14 13.63
N PHE A 10 -0.79 -0.45 14.55
CA PHE A 10 -1.19 -1.07 15.81
C PHE A 10 -2.36 -2.03 15.58
N MET A 11 -2.20 -3.26 16.04
CA MET A 11 -3.29 -4.07 16.56
C MET A 11 -2.81 -4.76 17.85
N ASP A 12 -3.14 -4.18 19.00
CA ASP A 12 -3.38 -4.97 20.20
C ASP A 12 -4.83 -4.72 20.59
N ALA A 13 -5.69 -5.66 20.26
CA ALA A 13 -7.12 -5.47 20.35
C ALA A 13 -7.86 -6.70 20.89
N GLY A 14 -7.24 -7.55 21.71
CA GLY A 14 -7.94 -8.74 22.23
C GLY A 14 -8.72 -9.47 21.11
N ASP A 15 -10.04 -9.68 21.28
CA ASP A 15 -10.91 -10.34 20.29
C ASP A 15 -11.34 -9.46 19.08
N PHE A 16 -10.84 -8.24 18.90
CA PHE A 16 -11.21 -7.34 17.81
C PHE A 16 -10.19 -7.35 16.68
N HIS A 17 -10.33 -8.27 15.72
CA HIS A 17 -9.45 -8.41 14.55
C HIS A 17 -10.03 -7.74 13.27
N GLN A 18 -10.97 -6.80 13.42
CA GLN A 18 -11.76 -6.24 12.30
C GLN A 18 -11.53 -4.74 12.04
N ALA A 19 -10.52 -4.13 12.66
CA ALA A 19 -10.22 -2.71 12.47
C ALA A 19 -9.13 -2.51 11.40
N ALA A 20 -9.26 -1.46 10.58
CA ALA A 20 -8.22 -1.06 9.65
C ALA A 20 -6.94 -0.69 10.42
N PRO A 21 -5.74 -1.01 9.90
CA PRO A 21 -4.51 -0.69 10.59
C PRO A 21 -4.35 0.82 10.77
N LEU A 22 -4.06 1.24 12.01
CA LEU A 22 -3.94 2.64 12.38
C LEU A 22 -2.47 3.10 12.33
N PRO A 23 -2.21 4.33 11.86
CA PRO A 23 -0.91 4.96 11.94
C PRO A 23 -0.41 4.99 13.38
N VAL A 24 0.89 4.78 13.54
CA VAL A 24 1.55 4.81 14.83
C VAL A 24 2.26 6.16 15.04
N PRO A 25 2.37 6.66 16.28
CA PRO A 25 3.11 7.89 16.52
C PRO A 25 4.56 7.76 16.07
N ARG A 26 5.00 8.64 15.17
CA ARG A 26 6.35 8.65 14.61
C ARG A 26 7.37 9.25 15.59
N ASN A 27 7.75 8.47 16.60
CA ASN A 27 8.76 8.83 17.60
C ASN A 27 9.74 7.68 17.85
N GLU A 28 10.88 8.00 18.49
CA GLU A 28 11.96 7.04 18.76
C GLU A 28 11.53 5.78 19.52
N THR A 29 10.54 5.89 20.41
CA THR A 29 10.06 4.74 21.18
C THR A 29 9.28 3.78 20.29
N THR A 30 8.37 4.31 19.47
CA THR A 30 7.62 3.51 18.50
C THR A 30 8.55 2.88 17.47
N LEU A 31 9.52 3.65 16.96
CA LEU A 31 10.51 3.17 16.00
C LEU A 31 11.28 1.97 16.55
N ARG A 32 11.86 2.12 17.75
CA ARG A 32 12.63 1.05 18.41
C ARG A 32 11.79 -0.21 18.62
N ILE A 33 10.53 -0.06 19.04
CA ILE A 33 9.62 -1.20 19.21
C ILE A 33 9.35 -1.86 17.86
N GLY A 34 9.04 -1.09 16.81
CA GLY A 34 8.78 -1.62 15.47
C GLY A 34 9.98 -2.39 14.91
N GLN A 35 11.19 -1.83 15.03
CA GLN A 35 12.43 -2.47 14.61
C GLN A 35 12.68 -3.78 15.39
N ASP A 36 12.48 -3.81 16.71
CA ASP A 36 12.62 -5.04 17.51
C ASP A 36 11.62 -6.13 17.06
N ARG A 37 10.38 -5.74 16.72
CA ARG A 37 9.35 -6.67 16.23
C ARG A 37 9.66 -7.20 14.84
N LEU A 38 10.09 -6.33 13.92
CA LEU A 38 10.51 -6.74 12.58
C LEU A 38 11.73 -7.67 12.62
N LYS A 39 12.69 -7.38 13.50
CA LYS A 39 13.85 -8.27 13.70
C LYS A 39 13.43 -9.64 14.18
N THR A 40 12.55 -9.69 15.19
CA THR A 40 11.98 -10.95 15.69
C THR A 40 11.24 -11.70 14.58
N LEU A 41 10.44 -11.00 13.77
CA LEU A 41 9.71 -11.59 12.65
C LEU A 41 10.67 -12.15 11.59
N SER A 42 11.72 -11.40 11.23
CA SER A 42 12.74 -11.82 10.27
C SER A 42 13.48 -13.08 10.74
N GLU A 43 13.90 -13.12 12.01
CA GLU A 43 14.57 -14.27 12.61
C GLU A 43 13.69 -15.53 12.63
N ILE A 44 12.39 -15.37 12.92
CA ILE A 44 11.42 -16.48 12.93
C ILE A 44 11.08 -16.95 11.51
N ALA A 45 10.85 -16.01 10.59
CA ALA A 45 10.40 -16.31 9.24
C ALA A 45 11.52 -16.95 8.39
N GLY A 46 12.78 -16.56 8.62
CA GLY A 46 13.94 -17.06 7.87
C GLY A 46 13.92 -16.69 6.38
N VAL A 47 13.08 -15.72 6.01
CA VAL A 47 12.91 -15.18 4.65
C VAL A 47 12.81 -13.65 4.74
N PRO A 48 13.03 -12.91 3.64
CA PRO A 48 12.86 -11.46 3.64
C PRO A 48 11.47 -11.05 4.16
N VAL A 49 11.46 -10.03 5.01
CA VAL A 49 10.25 -9.44 5.59
C VAL A 49 10.05 -8.03 5.06
N GLY A 50 8.80 -7.62 4.92
CA GLY A 50 8.47 -6.30 4.40
C GLY A 50 7.27 -5.70 5.09
N LEU A 51 7.09 -4.40 4.84
CA LEU A 51 5.96 -3.62 5.32
C LEU A 51 5.16 -3.04 4.17
N GLU A 52 3.86 -2.86 4.39
CA GLU A 52 2.95 -2.18 3.48
C GLU A 52 2.57 -0.78 3.99
N ASN A 53 2.42 0.17 3.07
CA ASN A 53 1.95 1.53 3.36
C ASN A 53 0.43 1.57 3.63
N LEU A 54 0.00 2.44 4.54
CA LEU A 54 -1.38 2.57 4.98
C LEU A 54 -2.19 3.52 4.10
N ALA A 55 -3.46 3.21 3.86
CA ALA A 55 -4.40 4.19 3.29
C ALA A 55 -4.78 5.32 4.25
N PHE A 56 -4.86 5.00 5.55
CA PHE A 56 -5.32 5.93 6.57
C PHE A 56 -4.19 6.81 7.10
N ALA A 57 -4.51 8.06 7.42
CA ALA A 57 -3.64 9.03 8.09
C ALA A 57 -4.49 9.96 8.95
N PHE A 58 -3.96 10.45 10.09
CA PHE A 58 -4.69 11.44 10.91
C PHE A 58 -4.55 12.87 10.37
N GLY A 59 -3.53 13.12 9.56
CA GLY A 59 -3.22 14.45 9.05
C GLY A 59 -2.21 14.42 7.92
N LEU A 60 -1.97 15.59 7.33
CA LEU A 60 -1.00 15.77 6.24
C LEU A 60 0.44 15.45 6.68
N ASP A 61 0.76 15.69 7.95
CA ASP A 61 2.08 15.36 8.52
C ASP A 61 2.30 13.84 8.58
N ASP A 62 1.25 13.05 8.85
CA ASP A 62 1.32 11.58 8.81
C ASP A 62 1.53 11.08 7.38
N VAL A 63 0.79 11.65 6.41
CA VAL A 63 0.94 11.32 4.97
C VAL A 63 2.37 11.55 4.51
N ARG A 64 2.93 12.73 4.80
CA ARG A 64 4.29 13.12 4.39
C ARG A 64 5.39 12.34 5.11
N GLY A 65 5.17 11.98 6.37
CA GLY A 65 6.17 11.29 7.19
C GLY A 65 6.16 9.76 7.06
N GLN A 66 5.18 9.18 6.38
CA GLN A 66 4.99 7.74 6.33
C GLN A 66 6.13 7.00 5.61
N GLY A 67 6.53 7.50 4.44
CA GLY A 67 7.60 6.90 3.64
C GLY A 67 8.93 6.86 4.40
N GLU A 68 9.34 7.99 4.99
CA GLU A 68 10.53 8.08 5.85
C GLU A 68 10.48 7.09 7.02
N PHE A 69 9.33 7.00 7.69
CA PHE A 69 9.19 6.10 8.83
C PHE A 69 9.32 4.63 8.45
N LEU A 70 8.74 4.24 7.31
CA LEU A 70 8.86 2.88 6.77
C LEU A 70 10.31 2.55 6.42
N ASP A 71 11.05 3.49 5.83
CA ASP A 71 12.47 3.32 5.55
C ASP A 71 13.27 3.05 6.84
N GLU A 72 13.06 3.87 7.88
CA GLU A 72 13.70 3.70 9.18
C GLU A 72 13.32 2.37 9.86
N LEU A 73 12.07 1.90 9.72
CA LEU A 73 11.62 0.62 10.27
C LEU A 73 12.28 -0.58 9.58
N LEU A 74 12.41 -0.53 8.26
CA LEU A 74 12.90 -1.64 7.44
C LEU A 74 14.42 -1.79 7.48
N GLU A 75 15.16 -0.70 7.74
CA GLU A 75 16.62 -0.66 7.64
C GLU A 75 17.35 -1.75 8.47
N PRO A 76 17.03 -1.99 9.76
CA PRO A 76 17.80 -2.95 10.57
C PRO A 76 17.70 -4.41 10.13
N VAL A 77 16.71 -4.74 9.30
CA VAL A 77 16.42 -6.10 8.84
C VAL A 77 16.64 -6.27 7.33
N ASP A 78 17.16 -5.25 6.64
CA ASP A 78 17.22 -5.19 5.17
C ASP A 78 15.86 -5.56 4.55
N GLY A 79 14.80 -4.99 5.15
CA GLY A 79 13.42 -5.28 4.79
C GLY A 79 13.01 -4.62 3.48
N PHE A 80 11.91 -5.10 2.90
CA PHE A 80 11.36 -4.55 1.66
C PHE A 80 10.05 -3.79 1.88
N LEU A 81 9.72 -2.93 0.92
CA LEU A 81 8.44 -2.24 0.87
C LEU A 81 7.50 -2.95 -0.10
N LEU A 82 6.28 -3.21 0.36
CA LEU A 82 5.12 -3.46 -0.47
C LEU A 82 4.41 -2.12 -0.65
N LEU A 83 4.43 -1.58 -1.86
CA LEU A 83 3.80 -0.30 -2.17
C LEU A 83 2.40 -0.54 -2.72
N ASP A 84 1.38 -0.39 -1.88
CA ASP A 84 -0.01 -0.36 -2.30
C ASP A 84 -0.37 1.02 -2.85
N LEU A 85 -0.66 1.05 -4.16
CA LEU A 85 -0.98 2.26 -4.90
C LEU A 85 -2.42 2.75 -4.67
N HIS A 86 -3.34 1.88 -4.23
CA HIS A 86 -4.67 2.30 -3.81
C HIS A 86 -4.63 2.95 -2.43
N ASN A 87 -3.79 2.46 -1.52
CA ASN A 87 -3.53 3.12 -0.25
C ASN A 87 -2.90 4.50 -0.48
N LEU A 88 -1.98 4.60 -1.44
CA LEU A 88 -1.44 5.88 -1.88
C LEU A 88 -2.53 6.80 -2.47
N ASP A 89 -3.38 6.33 -3.38
CA ASP A 89 -4.50 7.11 -3.95
C ASP A 89 -5.47 7.57 -2.85
N CYS A 90 -5.75 6.74 -1.84
CA CYS A 90 -6.53 7.15 -0.68
C CYS A 90 -5.94 8.40 -0.02
N GLN A 91 -4.64 8.42 0.24
CA GLN A 91 -3.97 9.60 0.80
C GLN A 91 -3.99 10.79 -0.15
N LEU A 92 -3.71 10.58 -1.45
CA LEU A 92 -3.75 11.64 -2.47
C LEU A 92 -5.12 12.34 -2.50
N ARG A 93 -6.21 11.56 -2.54
CA ARG A 93 -7.59 12.09 -2.56
C ARG A 93 -7.98 12.73 -1.24
N ASN A 94 -7.61 12.12 -0.12
CA ASN A 94 -8.08 12.56 1.20
C ASN A 94 -7.31 13.78 1.72
N PHE A 95 -6.11 14.06 1.22
CA PHE A 95 -5.26 15.16 1.68
C PHE A 95 -4.86 16.15 0.58
N ASP A 96 -5.39 15.98 -0.64
CA ASP A 96 -5.14 16.85 -1.79
C ASP A 96 -3.63 16.99 -2.10
N CYS A 97 -2.93 15.86 -2.02
CA CYS A 97 -1.50 15.76 -2.29
C CYS A 97 -1.24 15.53 -3.79
N GLN A 98 -0.06 15.93 -4.26
CA GLN A 98 0.42 15.57 -5.61
C GLN A 98 1.07 14.19 -5.58
N ALA A 99 0.85 13.42 -6.65
CA ALA A 99 1.33 12.04 -6.79
C ALA A 99 2.86 11.97 -6.75
N GLU A 100 3.51 12.89 -7.46
CA GLU A 100 4.97 12.96 -7.59
C GLU A 100 5.64 13.22 -6.25
N ASP A 101 5.12 14.20 -5.50
CA ASP A 101 5.62 14.55 -4.17
C ASP A 101 5.48 13.37 -3.22
N LEU A 102 4.31 12.73 -3.19
CA LEU A 102 4.06 11.62 -2.28
C LEU A 102 4.88 10.38 -2.64
N LEU A 103 4.92 9.98 -3.92
CA LEU A 103 5.75 8.85 -4.37
C LEU A 103 7.23 9.07 -4.04
N SER A 104 7.75 10.28 -4.25
CA SER A 104 9.16 10.60 -3.98
C SER A 104 9.54 10.55 -2.50
N SER A 105 8.55 10.56 -1.59
CA SER A 105 8.79 10.45 -0.14
C SER A 105 9.02 9.01 0.33
N TYR A 106 8.68 8.00 -0.48
CA TYR A 106 8.85 6.59 -0.13
C TYR A 106 10.24 6.05 -0.55
N PRO A 107 10.78 5.04 0.15
CA PRO A 107 12.04 4.39 -0.22
C PRO A 107 11.85 3.47 -1.44
N LEU A 108 11.69 4.05 -2.63
CA LEU A 108 11.32 3.33 -3.87
C LEU A 108 12.33 2.24 -4.27
N SER A 109 13.60 2.36 -3.86
CA SER A 109 14.61 1.31 -4.03
C SER A 109 14.31 0.04 -3.21
N ARG A 110 13.51 0.11 -2.14
CA ARG A 110 13.10 -1.05 -1.35
C ARG A 110 11.83 -1.72 -1.86
N VAL A 111 11.14 -1.11 -2.82
CA VAL A 111 9.89 -1.66 -3.34
C VAL A 111 10.18 -2.94 -4.10
N ARG A 112 9.70 -4.07 -3.56
CA ARG A 112 9.76 -5.38 -4.21
C ARG A 112 8.39 -5.85 -4.71
N GLU A 113 7.33 -5.29 -4.17
CA GLU A 113 5.97 -5.65 -4.51
C GLU A 113 5.11 -4.39 -4.61
N MET A 114 4.20 -4.36 -5.59
CA MET A 114 3.18 -3.31 -5.70
C MET A 114 1.80 -3.94 -5.70
N HIS A 115 0.88 -3.32 -4.98
CA HIS A 115 -0.52 -3.69 -5.01
C HIS A 115 -1.34 -2.61 -5.72
N ILE A 116 -2.32 -3.06 -6.49
CA ILE A 116 -3.36 -2.20 -7.05
C ILE A 116 -4.72 -2.78 -6.70
N SER A 117 -5.66 -1.91 -6.38
CA SER A 117 -7.02 -2.30 -6.07
C SER A 117 -7.97 -1.16 -6.43
N GLY A 118 -9.27 -1.43 -6.34
CA GLY A 118 -10.29 -0.39 -6.30
C GLY A 118 -10.79 -0.17 -4.87
N GLY A 119 -11.87 0.58 -4.74
CA GLY A 119 -12.44 0.85 -3.42
C GLY A 119 -13.64 1.75 -3.53
N SER A 120 -14.15 2.18 -2.38
CA SER A 120 -15.39 2.94 -2.27
C SER A 120 -15.16 4.36 -1.76
N TRP A 121 -16.15 5.22 -2.03
CA TRP A 121 -16.25 6.55 -1.45
C TRP A 121 -17.26 6.53 -0.30
N SER A 122 -16.99 7.30 0.74
CA SER A 122 -17.90 7.47 1.87
C SER A 122 -18.07 8.94 2.21
N GLU A 123 -19.27 9.35 2.63
CA GLU A 123 -19.49 10.71 3.12
C GLU A 123 -18.85 10.87 4.52
N SER A 124 -18.15 11.98 4.73
CA SER A 124 -17.65 12.32 6.06
C SER A 124 -18.81 12.79 6.95
N SER A 125 -18.84 12.31 8.19
CA SER A 125 -19.80 12.74 9.20
C SER A 125 -19.44 14.07 9.86
N VAL A 126 -18.22 14.57 9.61
CA VAL A 126 -17.64 15.76 10.26
C VAL A 126 -17.42 16.91 9.27
N GLU A 127 -17.16 16.59 8.01
CA GLU A 127 -16.83 17.56 6.96
C GLU A 127 -17.75 17.34 5.75
N SER A 128 -18.12 18.41 5.04
CA SER A 128 -18.93 18.30 3.81
C SER A 128 -18.10 17.85 2.61
N ARG A 129 -17.49 16.68 2.70
CA ARG A 129 -16.71 16.05 1.62
C ARG A 129 -16.82 14.52 1.66
N THR A 130 -16.42 13.89 0.57
CA THR A 130 -16.26 12.43 0.49
C THR A 130 -14.83 12.02 0.81
N ILE A 131 -14.69 10.87 1.44
CA ILE A 131 -13.43 10.22 1.79
C ILE A 131 -13.28 8.97 0.94
N ARG A 132 -12.11 8.84 0.30
CA ARG A 132 -11.68 7.63 -0.40
C ARG A 132 -11.29 6.59 0.64
N ARG A 133 -11.91 5.41 0.57
CA ARG A 133 -11.66 4.32 1.52
C ARG A 133 -10.95 3.14 0.87
N ASP A 134 -10.04 2.59 1.64
CA ASP A 134 -9.46 1.27 1.44
C ASP A 134 -10.49 0.18 1.81
N THR A 135 -11.32 -0.17 0.83
CA THR A 135 -12.33 -1.23 0.94
C THR A 135 -12.08 -2.38 -0.03
N HIS A 136 -11.19 -2.23 -1.01
CA HIS A 136 -10.83 -3.23 -2.02
C HIS A 136 -12.06 -3.86 -2.71
N ASP A 137 -13.18 -3.14 -2.80
CA ASP A 137 -14.48 -3.64 -3.26
C ASP A 137 -14.90 -3.12 -4.65
N GLY A 138 -14.04 -2.32 -5.29
CA GLY A 138 -14.29 -1.73 -6.60
C GLY A 138 -13.31 -2.20 -7.67
N SER A 139 -13.63 -1.90 -8.93
CA SER A 139 -12.66 -1.96 -10.03
C SER A 139 -11.56 -0.93 -9.86
N VAL A 140 -10.40 -1.18 -10.46
CA VAL A 140 -9.25 -0.29 -10.36
C VAL A 140 -9.50 1.02 -11.15
N PRO A 141 -9.46 2.19 -10.50
CA PRO A 141 -9.56 3.49 -11.17
C PRO A 141 -8.45 3.68 -12.21
N LYS A 142 -8.71 4.48 -13.25
CA LYS A 142 -7.71 4.78 -14.29
C LYS A 142 -6.45 5.40 -13.67
N GLU A 143 -6.63 6.25 -12.68
CA GLU A 143 -5.59 7.00 -12.02
C GLU A 143 -4.60 6.10 -11.29
N ILE A 144 -5.05 4.94 -10.79
CA ILE A 144 -4.16 3.94 -10.17
C ILE A 144 -3.33 3.22 -11.24
N PHE A 145 -3.88 2.96 -12.43
CA PHE A 145 -3.08 2.46 -13.56
C PHE A 145 -2.05 3.49 -14.03
N ASP A 146 -2.40 4.78 -14.06
CA ASP A 146 -1.46 5.86 -14.41
C ASP A 146 -0.33 5.97 -13.36
N LEU A 147 -0.67 5.81 -12.07
CA LEU A 147 0.31 5.72 -10.98
C LEU A 147 1.21 4.48 -11.15
N LEU A 148 0.65 3.33 -11.51
CA LEU A 148 1.42 2.10 -11.74
C LEU A 148 2.45 2.28 -12.86
N GLU A 149 2.04 2.85 -14.00
CA GLU A 149 2.95 3.14 -15.12
C GLU A 149 4.14 4.00 -14.68
N THR A 150 3.87 5.01 -13.84
CA THR A 150 4.90 5.90 -13.29
C THR A 150 5.79 5.19 -12.27
N ALA A 151 5.19 4.50 -11.31
CA ALA A 151 5.90 3.90 -10.18
C ALA A 151 6.83 2.77 -10.59
N ILE A 152 6.45 1.94 -11.57
CA ILE A 152 7.32 0.85 -12.06
C ILE A 152 8.66 1.39 -12.54
N GLY A 153 8.68 2.52 -13.27
CA GLY A 153 9.91 3.14 -13.76
C GLY A 153 10.82 3.69 -12.65
N LEU A 154 10.31 3.86 -11.44
CA LEU A 154 11.03 4.41 -10.29
C LEU A 154 11.49 3.33 -9.29
N CYS A 155 11.01 2.09 -9.43
CA CYS A 155 11.23 1.02 -8.47
C CYS A 155 12.14 -0.07 -9.06
N PRO A 156 13.48 0.05 -8.95
CA PRO A 156 14.42 -0.82 -9.65
C PRO A 156 14.44 -2.27 -9.16
N ASN A 157 13.91 -2.53 -7.97
CA ASN A 157 13.90 -3.86 -7.34
C ASN A 157 12.50 -4.51 -7.35
N LEU A 158 11.57 -3.99 -8.16
CA LEU A 158 10.21 -4.52 -8.25
C LEU A 158 10.21 -5.96 -8.81
N GLU A 159 9.61 -6.89 -8.08
CA GLU A 159 9.52 -8.30 -8.44
C GLU A 159 8.11 -8.73 -8.84
N ALA A 160 7.08 -8.09 -8.27
CA ALA A 160 5.69 -8.45 -8.49
C ALA A 160 4.74 -7.25 -8.45
N VAL A 161 3.69 -7.31 -9.27
CA VAL A 161 2.52 -6.43 -9.16
C VAL A 161 1.29 -7.32 -8.98
N ILE A 162 0.50 -7.04 -7.95
CA ILE A 162 -0.67 -7.82 -7.55
C ILE A 162 -1.93 -6.97 -7.70
N LEU A 163 -2.96 -7.56 -8.29
CA LEU A 163 -4.31 -7.01 -8.31
C LEU A 163 -5.11 -7.59 -7.14
N GLU A 164 -5.62 -6.72 -6.29
CA GLU A 164 -6.46 -7.09 -5.15
C GLU A 164 -7.91 -6.65 -5.33
N GLN A 165 -8.84 -7.56 -5.02
CA GLN A 165 -10.26 -7.22 -4.88
C GLN A 165 -10.95 -8.24 -3.98
N LEU A 166 -11.83 -7.77 -3.08
CA LEU A 166 -12.62 -8.62 -2.21
C LEU A 166 -13.52 -9.54 -3.03
N GLY A 167 -13.44 -10.85 -2.78
CA GLY A 167 -14.29 -11.85 -3.46
C GLY A 167 -15.79 -11.60 -3.23
N THR A 168 -16.16 -10.99 -2.10
CA THR A 168 -17.55 -10.59 -1.80
C THR A 168 -18.07 -9.47 -2.70
N ALA A 169 -17.19 -8.74 -3.40
CA ALA A 169 -17.55 -7.71 -4.37
C ALA A 169 -17.78 -8.28 -5.79
N LEU A 170 -17.42 -9.54 -6.06
CA LEU A 170 -17.49 -10.17 -7.39
C LEU A 170 -18.80 -10.95 -7.61
N VAL A 171 -19.93 -10.33 -7.28
CA VAL A 171 -21.25 -10.99 -7.25
C VAL A 171 -21.81 -11.21 -8.66
N THR A 172 -21.63 -10.24 -9.56
CA THR A 172 -22.20 -10.26 -10.91
C THR A 172 -21.17 -10.65 -11.97
N GLU A 173 -21.63 -11.20 -13.10
CA GLU A 173 -20.76 -11.50 -14.25
C GLU A 173 -20.04 -10.24 -14.78
N ALA A 174 -20.69 -9.08 -14.70
CA ALA A 174 -20.09 -7.80 -15.09
C ALA A 174 -18.90 -7.44 -14.19
N GLN A 175 -19.05 -7.56 -12.86
CA GLN A 175 -17.95 -7.32 -11.91
C GLN A 175 -16.79 -8.31 -12.12
N GLN A 176 -17.09 -9.59 -12.33
CA GLN A 176 -16.06 -10.60 -12.61
C GLN A 176 -15.34 -10.37 -13.93
N THR A 177 -16.05 -9.85 -14.94
CA THR A 177 -15.45 -9.48 -16.23
C THR A 177 -14.56 -8.27 -16.07
N GLN A 178 -15.02 -7.24 -15.36
CA GLN A 178 -14.21 -6.06 -15.07
C GLN A 178 -12.92 -6.41 -14.30
N PHE A 179 -12.98 -7.29 -13.31
CA PHE A 179 -11.77 -7.77 -12.60
C PHE A 179 -10.77 -8.44 -13.55
N ARG A 180 -11.25 -9.24 -14.52
CA ARG A 180 -10.38 -9.85 -15.55
C ARG A 180 -9.78 -8.79 -16.47
N ASP A 181 -10.57 -7.80 -16.86
CA ASP A 181 -10.11 -6.71 -17.72
C ASP A 181 -9.05 -5.86 -17.00
N ASP A 182 -9.24 -5.57 -15.71
CA ASP A 182 -8.27 -4.87 -14.87
C ASP A 182 -6.96 -5.67 -14.75
N PHE A 183 -7.05 -7.00 -14.57
CA PHE A 183 -5.88 -7.88 -14.56
C PHE A 183 -5.12 -7.86 -15.90
N VAL A 184 -5.85 -7.92 -17.02
CA VAL A 184 -5.24 -7.87 -18.36
C VAL A 184 -4.53 -6.54 -18.56
N ARG A 185 -5.16 -5.42 -18.19
CA ARG A 185 -4.57 -4.09 -18.28
C ARG A 185 -3.31 -3.95 -17.42
N MET A 186 -3.36 -4.40 -16.17
CA MET A 186 -2.20 -4.42 -15.27
C MET A 186 -1.04 -5.20 -15.90
N ARG A 187 -1.33 -6.40 -16.44
CA ARG A 187 -0.32 -7.26 -17.07
C ARG A 187 0.31 -6.57 -18.29
N GLU A 188 -0.48 -5.89 -19.11
CA GLU A 188 0.03 -5.15 -20.28
C GLU A 188 0.99 -4.04 -19.86
N ILE A 189 0.66 -3.26 -18.83
CA ILE A 189 1.53 -2.21 -18.27
C ILE A 189 2.87 -2.81 -17.81
N VAL A 190 2.83 -3.89 -17.02
CA VAL A 190 4.03 -4.57 -16.51
C VAL A 190 4.90 -5.12 -17.65
N GLN A 191 4.29 -5.70 -18.68
CA GLN A 191 5.00 -6.23 -19.85
C GLN A 191 5.68 -5.13 -20.67
N GLN A 192 5.02 -3.99 -20.84
CA GLN A 192 5.60 -2.85 -21.55
C GLN A 192 6.81 -2.29 -20.81
N ALA A 193 6.73 -2.14 -19.48
CA ALA A 193 7.85 -1.68 -18.67
C ALA A 193 9.05 -2.64 -18.70
N SER A 194 8.80 -3.95 -18.64
CA SER A 194 9.84 -4.98 -18.75
C SER A 194 10.52 -5.02 -20.13
N SER A 195 9.83 -4.56 -21.18
CA SER A 195 10.37 -4.51 -22.54
C SER A 195 11.17 -3.24 -22.81
N ALA A 196 11.03 -2.21 -21.97
CA ALA A 196 11.72 -0.94 -22.07
C ALA A 196 13.02 -0.86 -21.22
N SER A 197 13.26 -1.89 -20.39
CA SER A 197 14.41 -2.03 -19.49
C SER A 197 15.51 -2.88 -20.12
#